data_AF-A0A137S3E7-F1
#
_entry.id   AF-A0A137S3E7-F1
#
_cell.length_a   1.000
_cell.length_b   1.000
_cell.length_c   1.000
_cell.angle_alpha   90.00
_cell.angle_beta   90.00
_cell.angle_gamma   90.00
#
_symmetry.space_group_name_H-M   'P 1'
#
loop_
_entity.id
_entity.type
_entity.pdbx_description
1 polymer ?
#
loop_
_entity_poly.entity_id
_entity_poly.type
_entity_poly.pdbx_seq_one_letter_code
_entity_poly.pdbx_strand_id
1 'polypeptide(L)'
;MKELAKSNEAEALETLMEERPEMFFWAMTAAFGWFFAAPVTARADRQVGYIEEFPKERFVSTLKLLWSVVEKGADCKALQRINQTHAGAGISTQDFADEFRMIIAVFVCEGIRFSSRYSSSKVSKKEQAVWFNFWTKDVANAMDITGLPGTIEALTLWLTEFKNEQILTGGNEDTHALGTILFGLLQDKDILQSPDLHVPEWVRQDGQLAPAILAAMDDKVLSALGAPIMPTSQVVDVERGMRSRSSALEVETV
;
A
#
# COMPACT_ATOMS: atom_id res chain seq x y z
N MET A 1 -18.22 11.88 30.72
CA MET A 1 -17.89 11.19 29.47
C MET A 1 -17.28 9.86 29.84
N LYS A 2 -17.95 8.73 29.54
CA LYS A 2 -17.32 7.41 29.66
C LYS A 2 -16.42 7.26 28.44
N GLU A 3 -15.12 7.06 28.66
CA GLU A 3 -14.28 6.41 27.65
C GLU A 3 -14.99 5.12 27.26
N LEU A 4 -15.42 5.02 26.00
CA LEU A 4 -15.75 3.70 25.45
C LEU A 4 -14.44 2.92 25.50
N ALA A 5 -14.43 1.81 26.24
CA ALA A 5 -13.31 0.88 26.17
C ALA A 5 -13.09 0.51 24.69
N LYS A 6 -11.88 0.75 24.18
CA LYS A 6 -11.49 0.28 22.85
C LYS A 6 -11.68 -1.24 22.80
N SER A 7 -12.14 -1.76 21.67
CA SER A 7 -12.18 -3.22 21.49
C SER A 7 -10.75 -3.77 21.53
N ASN A 8 -10.60 -5.04 21.96
CA ASN A 8 -9.30 -5.73 21.97
C ASN A 8 -8.64 -5.74 20.56
N GLU A 9 -9.44 -5.65 19.50
CA GLU A 9 -8.95 -5.58 18.12
C GLU A 9 -8.38 -4.21 17.75
N ALA A 10 -9.01 -3.11 18.21
CA ALA A 10 -8.50 -1.75 17.99
C ALA A 10 -7.18 -1.51 18.74
N GLU A 11 -7.08 -2.00 19.98
CA GLU A 11 -5.83 -1.95 20.75
C GLU A 11 -4.73 -2.78 20.09
N ALA A 12 -5.06 -3.98 19.57
CA ALA A 12 -4.09 -4.81 18.88
C ALA A 12 -3.59 -4.19 17.56
N LEU A 13 -4.43 -3.45 16.83
CA LEU A 13 -4.03 -2.71 15.64
C LEU A 13 -3.11 -1.52 16.00
N GLU A 14 -3.44 -0.79 17.05
CA GLU A 14 -2.62 0.31 17.56
C GLU A 14 -1.22 -0.19 17.93
N THR A 15 -1.13 -1.27 18.72
CA THR A 15 0.14 -1.92 19.03
C THR A 15 0.90 -2.36 17.77
N LEU A 16 0.20 -2.96 16.80
CA LEU A 16 0.83 -3.36 15.53
C LEU A 16 1.43 -2.16 14.78
N MET A 17 0.76 -1.01 14.80
CA MET A 17 1.23 0.19 14.09
C MET A 17 2.34 0.93 14.83
N GLU A 18 2.37 0.85 16.15
CA GLU A 18 3.51 1.31 16.96
C GLU A 18 4.75 0.45 16.71
N GLU A 19 4.58 -0.88 16.68
CA GLU A 19 5.67 -1.83 16.49
C GLU A 19 6.13 -1.94 15.03
N ARG A 20 5.22 -1.70 14.06
CA ARG A 20 5.48 -1.89 12.62
C ARG A 20 4.87 -0.80 11.73
N PRO A 21 5.21 0.47 11.91
CA PRO A 21 4.71 1.55 11.04
C PRO A 21 5.10 1.34 9.57
N GLU A 22 6.18 0.61 9.29
CA GLU A 22 6.62 0.29 7.94
C GLU A 22 5.66 -0.61 7.16
N MET A 23 4.85 -1.44 7.85
CA MET A 23 3.88 -2.31 7.20
C MET A 23 2.87 -1.50 6.41
N PHE A 24 2.38 -0.40 7.00
CA PHE A 24 1.50 0.53 6.30
C PHE A 24 2.20 1.19 5.12
N PHE A 25 3.43 1.67 5.31
CA PHE A 25 4.19 2.32 4.25
C PHE A 25 4.37 1.42 3.01
N TRP A 26 4.77 0.15 3.23
CA TRP A 26 4.93 -0.81 2.15
C TRP A 26 3.62 -1.14 1.46
N ALA A 27 2.57 -1.40 2.26
CA ALA A 27 1.24 -1.67 1.75
C ALA A 27 0.72 -0.50 0.88
N MET A 28 0.94 0.74 1.31
CA MET A 28 0.54 1.94 0.57
C MET A 28 1.25 2.05 -0.77
N THR A 29 2.57 1.90 -0.74
CA THR A 29 3.39 2.04 -1.92
C THR A 29 3.02 0.96 -2.96
N ALA A 30 2.79 -0.26 -2.48
CA ALA A 30 2.25 -1.33 -3.31
C ALA A 30 0.87 -0.96 -3.86
N ALA A 31 -0.04 -0.44 -3.03
CA ALA A 31 -1.38 -0.05 -3.46
C ALA A 31 -1.34 0.96 -4.61
N PHE A 32 -0.50 2.00 -4.56
CA PHE A 32 -0.32 2.91 -5.70
C PHE A 32 0.21 2.21 -6.95
N GLY A 33 1.23 1.35 -6.80
CA GLY A 33 1.78 0.60 -7.93
C GLY A 33 0.74 -0.28 -8.61
N TRP A 34 0.00 -1.06 -7.83
CA TRP A 34 -1.05 -1.95 -8.34
C TRP A 34 -2.25 -1.17 -8.92
N PHE A 35 -2.68 -0.11 -8.25
CA PHE A 35 -3.75 0.77 -8.71
C PHE A 35 -3.41 1.44 -10.04
N PHE A 36 -2.18 1.91 -10.24
CA PHE A 36 -1.76 2.51 -11.51
C PHE A 36 -1.42 1.48 -12.59
N ALA A 37 -1.11 0.25 -12.22
CA ALA A 37 -0.83 -0.83 -13.17
C ALA A 37 -2.09 -1.46 -13.76
N ALA A 38 -3.24 -1.36 -13.08
CA ALA A 38 -4.51 -1.85 -13.58
C ALA A 38 -5.13 -0.84 -14.59
N PRO A 39 -5.44 -1.26 -15.84
CA PRO A 39 -5.90 -0.32 -16.88
C PRO A 39 -7.22 0.40 -16.57
N VAL A 40 -8.14 -0.26 -15.86
CA VAL A 40 -9.47 0.28 -15.53
C VAL A 40 -9.32 1.44 -14.53
N THR A 41 -8.56 1.22 -13.46
CA THR A 41 -8.26 2.23 -12.44
C THR A 41 -7.38 3.35 -12.99
N ALA A 42 -6.37 3.03 -13.78
CA ALA A 42 -5.50 4.03 -14.40
C ALA A 42 -6.31 4.98 -15.29
N ARG A 43 -7.20 4.45 -16.12
CA ARG A 43 -8.10 5.27 -16.95
C ARG A 43 -9.03 6.13 -16.11
N ALA A 44 -9.64 5.57 -15.07
CA ALA A 44 -10.55 6.29 -14.20
C ALA A 44 -9.85 7.46 -13.49
N ASP A 45 -8.65 7.24 -12.94
CA ASP A 45 -7.90 8.28 -12.22
C ASP A 45 -7.42 9.38 -13.17
N ARG A 46 -7.00 9.03 -14.41
CA ARG A 46 -6.67 10.01 -15.46
C ARG A 46 -7.89 10.81 -15.93
N GLN A 47 -9.07 10.19 -16.02
CA GLN A 47 -10.30 10.91 -16.35
C GLN A 47 -10.68 11.94 -15.27
N VAL A 48 -10.40 11.64 -14.01
CA VAL A 48 -10.55 12.62 -12.91
C VAL A 48 -9.48 13.71 -12.98
N GLY A 49 -8.26 13.39 -13.45
CA GLY A 49 -7.19 14.33 -13.77
C GLY A 49 -6.42 14.89 -12.57
N TYR A 50 -6.93 14.74 -11.35
CA TYR A 50 -6.35 15.34 -10.16
C TYR A 50 -4.92 14.86 -9.85
N ILE A 51 -4.58 13.59 -10.14
CA ILE A 51 -3.21 13.08 -10.00
C ILE A 51 -2.24 13.68 -11.02
N GLU A 52 -2.69 14.03 -12.21
CA GLU A 52 -1.86 14.62 -13.26
C GLU A 52 -1.64 16.12 -13.01
N GLU A 53 -2.66 16.80 -12.46
CA GLU A 53 -2.60 18.24 -12.15
C GLU A 53 -1.87 18.53 -10.83
N PHE A 54 -2.12 17.73 -9.78
CA PHE A 54 -1.58 17.93 -8.44
C PHE A 54 -1.00 16.63 -7.85
N PRO A 55 0.04 16.05 -8.47
CA PRO A 55 0.55 14.72 -8.11
C PRO A 55 1.02 14.63 -6.66
N LYS A 56 1.73 15.65 -6.17
CA LYS A 56 2.27 15.69 -4.81
C LYS A 56 1.14 15.76 -3.78
N GLU A 57 0.21 16.68 -3.98
CA GLU A 57 -0.93 16.90 -3.10
C GLU A 57 -1.85 15.69 -3.06
N ARG A 58 -2.14 15.09 -4.22
CA ARG A 58 -2.94 13.86 -4.31
C ARG A 58 -2.26 12.70 -3.59
N PHE A 59 -0.97 12.51 -3.79
CA PHE A 59 -0.21 11.44 -3.13
C PHE A 59 -0.19 11.59 -1.60
N VAL A 60 0.23 12.76 -1.10
CA VAL A 60 0.31 13.05 0.34
C VAL A 60 -1.07 13.07 1.01
N SER A 61 -2.10 13.63 0.36
CA SER A 61 -3.45 13.64 0.93
C SER A 61 -4.04 12.23 1.06
N THR A 62 -3.78 11.35 0.09
CA THR A 62 -4.19 9.95 0.15
C THR A 62 -3.50 9.21 1.28
N LEU A 63 -2.19 9.41 1.44
CA LEU A 63 -1.40 8.89 2.57
C LEU A 63 -1.99 9.32 3.91
N LYS A 64 -2.27 10.62 4.09
CA LYS A 64 -2.87 11.16 5.33
C LYS A 64 -4.22 10.54 5.65
N LEU A 65 -5.09 10.41 4.63
CA LEU A 65 -6.40 9.82 4.82
C LEU A 65 -6.26 8.37 5.27
N LEU A 66 -5.47 7.57 4.56
CA LEU A 66 -5.33 6.14 4.86
C LEU A 66 -4.58 5.88 6.16
N TRP A 67 -3.59 6.71 6.51
CA TRP A 67 -2.96 6.66 7.83
C TRP A 67 -3.99 6.94 8.93
N SER A 68 -4.84 7.95 8.75
CA SER A 68 -5.91 8.24 9.71
C SER A 68 -6.94 7.11 9.82
N VAL A 69 -7.13 6.28 8.78
CA VAL A 69 -7.99 5.08 8.85
C VAL A 69 -7.35 4.01 9.71
N VAL A 70 -6.05 3.80 9.55
CA VAL A 70 -5.29 2.82 10.33
C VAL A 70 -5.15 3.27 11.80
N GLU A 71 -4.84 4.54 12.03
CA GLU A 71 -4.67 5.12 13.37
C GLU A 71 -5.97 5.16 14.18
N LYS A 72 -7.11 5.46 13.52
CA LYS A 72 -8.38 5.71 14.21
C LYS A 72 -9.43 4.61 14.01
N GLY A 73 -9.11 3.60 13.21
CA GLY A 73 -10.04 2.55 12.81
C GLY A 73 -10.95 2.94 11.65
N ALA A 74 -11.74 1.97 11.19
CA ALA A 74 -12.59 2.10 10.01
C ALA A 74 -13.76 3.09 10.18
N ASP A 75 -14.29 3.28 11.40
CA ASP A 75 -15.35 4.27 11.69
C ASP A 75 -14.79 5.68 11.94
N CYS A 76 -13.93 6.15 11.04
CA CYS A 76 -13.34 7.48 11.14
C CYS A 76 -13.81 8.40 10.00
N LYS A 77 -13.71 9.72 10.25
CA LYS A 77 -14.04 10.74 9.25
C LYS A 77 -13.21 10.63 7.96
N ALA A 78 -12.00 10.08 8.05
CA ALA A 78 -11.15 9.90 6.88
C ALA A 78 -11.73 8.85 5.92
N LEU A 79 -12.22 7.71 6.43
CA LEU A 79 -12.86 6.70 5.59
C LEU A 79 -14.18 7.22 5.01
N GLN A 80 -14.98 7.94 5.81
CA GLN A 80 -16.19 8.62 5.31
C GLN A 80 -15.86 9.59 4.17
N ARG A 81 -14.74 10.32 4.27
CA ARG A 81 -14.27 11.23 3.21
C ARG A 81 -13.81 10.46 1.96
N ILE A 82 -13.17 9.31 2.11
CA ILE A 82 -12.82 8.41 1.00
C ILE A 82 -14.10 7.96 0.28
N ASN A 83 -15.10 7.46 1.02
CA ASN A 83 -16.38 7.02 0.47
C ASN A 83 -17.10 8.15 -0.28
N GLN A 84 -17.13 9.36 0.27
CA GLN A 84 -17.69 10.54 -0.39
C GLN A 84 -16.95 10.89 -1.69
N THR A 85 -15.62 10.73 -1.70
CA THR A 85 -14.79 11.01 -2.87
C THR A 85 -15.09 10.01 -3.98
N HIS A 86 -15.16 8.71 -3.67
CA HIS A 86 -15.54 7.68 -4.64
C HIS A 86 -16.96 7.90 -5.18
N ALA A 87 -17.93 8.16 -4.30
CA ALA A 87 -19.31 8.45 -4.70
C ALA A 87 -19.40 9.68 -5.62
N GLY A 88 -18.68 10.76 -5.30
CA GLY A 88 -18.63 11.97 -6.13
C GLY A 88 -18.01 11.76 -7.50
N ALA A 89 -17.11 10.77 -7.64
CA ALA A 89 -16.50 10.37 -8.91
C ALA A 89 -17.29 9.30 -9.67
N GLY A 90 -18.45 8.85 -9.15
CA GLY A 90 -19.21 7.76 -9.74
C GLY A 90 -18.52 6.39 -9.63
N ILE A 91 -17.56 6.25 -8.72
CA ILE A 91 -16.84 5.00 -8.47
C ILE A 91 -17.59 4.26 -7.36
N SER A 92 -18.24 3.16 -7.70
CA SER A 92 -19.02 2.34 -6.77
C SER A 92 -18.41 0.95 -6.59
N THR A 93 -18.67 0.32 -5.44
CA THR A 93 -18.25 -1.07 -5.19
C THR A 93 -19.02 -2.09 -6.04
N GLN A 94 -20.10 -1.67 -6.71
CA GLN A 94 -20.84 -2.50 -7.66
C GLN A 94 -20.18 -2.50 -9.04
N ASP A 95 -19.74 -1.33 -9.50
CA ASP A 95 -19.15 -1.16 -10.84
C ASP A 95 -17.65 -1.48 -10.88
N PHE A 96 -16.95 -1.31 -9.75
CA PHE A 96 -15.50 -1.51 -9.61
C PHE A 96 -15.17 -2.58 -8.56
N ALA A 97 -16.02 -3.61 -8.45
CA ALA A 97 -15.95 -4.59 -7.37
C ALA A 97 -14.57 -5.25 -7.24
N ASP A 98 -13.96 -5.63 -8.37
CA ASP A 98 -12.66 -6.32 -8.35
C ASP A 98 -11.51 -5.36 -8.06
N GLU A 99 -11.60 -4.09 -8.48
CA GLU A 99 -10.61 -3.05 -8.14
C GLU A 99 -10.62 -2.75 -6.64
N PHE A 100 -11.80 -2.66 -6.01
CA PHE A 100 -11.91 -2.49 -4.56
C PHE A 100 -11.35 -3.70 -3.81
N ARG A 101 -11.68 -4.92 -4.25
CA ARG A 101 -11.09 -6.15 -3.68
C ARG A 101 -9.58 -6.20 -3.87
N MET A 102 -9.09 -5.75 -5.03
CA MET A 102 -7.66 -5.68 -5.33
C MET A 102 -6.94 -4.78 -4.36
N ILE A 103 -7.47 -3.59 -4.07
CA ILE A 103 -6.82 -2.69 -3.13
C ILE A 103 -6.76 -3.30 -1.73
N ILE A 104 -7.85 -3.90 -1.24
CA ILE A 104 -7.84 -4.62 0.04
C ILE A 104 -6.82 -5.76 0.05
N ALA A 105 -6.80 -6.57 -1.03
CA ALA A 105 -5.86 -7.67 -1.16
C ALA A 105 -4.41 -7.20 -1.18
N VAL A 106 -4.11 -6.10 -1.87
CA VAL A 106 -2.77 -5.49 -1.89
C VAL A 106 -2.37 -5.00 -0.50
N PHE A 107 -3.25 -4.27 0.20
CA PHE A 107 -2.95 -3.80 1.56
C PHE A 107 -2.56 -4.96 2.49
N VAL A 108 -3.30 -6.06 2.43
CA VAL A 108 -3.04 -7.25 3.23
C VAL A 108 -1.79 -7.99 2.75
N CYS A 109 -1.81 -8.48 1.52
CA CYS A 109 -0.81 -9.42 1.00
C CYS A 109 0.55 -8.75 0.84
N GLU A 110 0.59 -7.55 0.27
CA GLU A 110 1.85 -6.84 0.08
C GLU A 110 2.37 -6.29 1.41
N GLY A 111 1.50 -5.73 2.26
CA GLY A 111 1.90 -5.33 3.62
C GLY A 111 2.59 -6.45 4.39
N ILE A 112 1.97 -7.64 4.43
CA ILE A 112 2.56 -8.82 5.09
C ILE A 112 3.83 -9.28 4.39
N ARG A 113 3.83 -9.39 3.05
CA ARG A 113 4.96 -9.91 2.26
C ARG A 113 6.20 -9.03 2.43
N PHE A 114 6.04 -7.73 2.29
CA PHE A 114 7.14 -6.77 2.40
C PHE A 114 7.70 -6.72 3.82
N SER A 115 6.84 -6.54 4.84
CA SER A 115 7.31 -6.52 6.22
C SER A 115 7.98 -7.83 6.61
N SER A 116 7.46 -8.98 6.19
CA SER A 116 8.10 -10.27 6.48
C SER A 116 9.49 -10.42 5.83
N ARG A 117 9.77 -9.67 4.75
CA ARG A 117 11.00 -9.80 3.97
C ARG A 117 12.04 -8.74 4.31
N TYR A 118 11.62 -7.56 4.75
CA TYR A 118 12.46 -6.36 4.87
C TYR A 118 12.42 -5.68 6.25
N SER A 119 11.43 -5.98 7.11
CA SER A 119 11.44 -5.51 8.50
C SER A 119 12.51 -6.22 9.32
N SER A 120 12.85 -5.66 10.48
CA SER A 120 13.90 -6.14 11.37
C SER A 120 13.55 -7.51 11.96
N SER A 121 12.27 -7.71 12.23
CA SER A 121 11.70 -8.93 12.74
C SER A 121 10.61 -9.49 11.82
N LYS A 122 10.41 -10.81 11.87
CA LYS A 122 9.35 -11.48 11.10
C LYS A 122 7.96 -11.10 11.61
N VAL A 123 7.02 -10.88 10.71
CA VAL A 123 5.60 -10.71 11.04
C VAL A 123 5.03 -12.04 11.55
N SER A 124 4.67 -12.08 12.82
CA SER A 124 4.03 -13.20 13.51
C SER A 124 2.63 -13.48 12.96
N LYS A 125 2.11 -14.67 13.27
CA LYS A 125 0.73 -15.04 12.89
C LYS A 125 -0.34 -14.19 13.57
N LYS A 126 -0.07 -13.66 14.77
CA LYS A 126 -0.98 -12.74 15.47
C LYS A 126 -1.08 -11.41 14.72
N GLU A 127 0.07 -10.83 14.37
CA GLU A 127 0.15 -9.57 13.63
C GLU A 127 -0.51 -9.70 12.23
N GLN A 128 -0.24 -10.82 11.53
CA GLN A 128 -0.92 -11.13 10.26
C GLN A 128 -2.44 -11.18 10.42
N ALA A 129 -2.96 -11.80 11.48
CA ALA A 129 -4.40 -11.90 11.71
C ALA A 129 -5.03 -10.55 12.05
N VAL A 130 -4.36 -9.71 12.84
CA VAL A 130 -4.81 -8.34 13.15
C VAL A 130 -4.91 -7.52 11.86
N TRP A 131 -3.84 -7.52 11.07
CA TRP A 131 -3.80 -6.79 9.79
C TRP A 131 -4.85 -7.30 8.80
N PHE A 132 -4.97 -8.62 8.64
CA PHE A 132 -5.96 -9.24 7.77
C PHE A 132 -7.38 -8.87 8.18
N ASN A 133 -7.74 -9.01 9.46
CA ASN A 133 -9.09 -8.71 9.94
C ASN A 133 -9.43 -7.23 9.77
N PHE A 134 -8.50 -6.34 10.09
CA PHE A 134 -8.72 -4.91 9.94
C PHE A 134 -9.15 -4.54 8.51
N TRP A 135 -8.40 -5.00 7.51
CA TRP A 135 -8.72 -4.68 6.12
C TRP A 135 -9.95 -5.43 5.58
N THR A 136 -10.06 -6.73 5.87
CA THR A 136 -11.10 -7.58 5.26
C THR A 136 -12.45 -7.55 5.99
N LYS A 137 -12.47 -7.13 7.26
CA LYS A 137 -13.71 -7.00 8.04
C LYS A 137 -14.01 -5.54 8.29
N ASP A 138 -13.11 -4.78 8.88
CA ASP A 138 -13.47 -3.44 9.35
C ASP A 138 -13.56 -2.46 8.19
N VAL A 139 -12.48 -2.33 7.41
CA VAL A 139 -12.46 -1.41 6.26
C VAL A 139 -13.41 -1.88 5.16
N ALA A 140 -13.37 -3.17 4.80
CA ALA A 140 -14.24 -3.71 3.77
C ALA A 140 -15.74 -3.52 4.08
N ASN A 141 -16.18 -3.80 5.32
CA ASN A 141 -17.59 -3.59 5.69
C ASN A 141 -17.95 -2.10 5.69
N ALA A 142 -17.07 -1.22 6.17
CA ALA A 142 -17.32 0.22 6.18
C ALA A 142 -17.33 0.86 4.78
N MET A 143 -16.86 0.13 3.76
CA MET A 143 -16.88 0.53 2.35
C MET A 143 -17.85 -0.30 1.50
N ASP A 144 -18.67 -1.16 2.09
CA ASP A 144 -19.56 -2.10 1.36
C ASP A 144 -18.83 -2.98 0.32
N ILE A 145 -17.58 -3.37 0.62
CA ILE A 145 -16.78 -4.30 -0.21
C ILE A 145 -17.13 -5.73 0.20
N THR A 146 -17.63 -6.52 -0.74
CA THR A 146 -18.08 -7.89 -0.48
C THR A 146 -17.34 -8.91 -1.34
N GLY A 147 -17.40 -10.18 -0.95
CA GLY A 147 -16.80 -11.28 -1.73
C GLY A 147 -15.29 -11.44 -1.56
N LEU A 148 -14.71 -10.89 -0.49
CA LEU A 148 -13.30 -11.11 -0.17
C LEU A 148 -13.07 -12.55 0.31
N PRO A 149 -11.98 -13.20 -0.12
CA PRO A 149 -11.55 -14.49 0.44
C PRO A 149 -11.34 -14.46 1.96
N GLY A 150 -11.74 -15.53 2.64
CA GLY A 150 -11.74 -15.62 4.11
C GLY A 150 -10.39 -15.95 4.76
N THR A 151 -9.31 -16.11 3.98
CA THR A 151 -7.96 -16.39 4.49
C THR A 151 -6.91 -15.61 3.70
N ILE A 152 -5.74 -15.38 4.32
CA ILE A 152 -4.60 -14.70 3.68
C ILE A 152 -4.12 -15.49 2.45
N GLU A 153 -4.08 -16.82 2.53
CA GLU A 153 -3.65 -17.69 1.44
C GLU A 153 -4.59 -17.60 0.24
N ALA A 154 -5.91 -17.62 0.48
CA ALA A 154 -6.90 -17.49 -0.58
C ALA A 154 -6.92 -16.07 -1.17
N LEU A 155 -6.71 -15.05 -0.35
CA LEU A 155 -6.59 -13.66 -0.81
C LEU A 155 -5.35 -13.45 -1.67
N THR A 156 -4.23 -14.10 -1.33
CA THR A 156 -2.98 -14.05 -2.10
C THR A 156 -3.14 -14.74 -3.45
N LEU A 157 -3.83 -15.89 -3.48
CA LEU A 157 -4.15 -16.58 -4.73
C LEU A 157 -5.04 -15.70 -5.62
N TRP A 158 -6.12 -15.15 -5.06
CA TRP A 158 -7.02 -14.25 -5.78
C TRP A 158 -6.30 -13.01 -6.33
N LEU A 159 -5.38 -12.40 -5.55
CA LEU A 159 -4.59 -11.25 -6.01
C LEU A 159 -3.67 -11.64 -7.18
N THR A 160 -3.13 -12.86 -7.15
CA THR A 160 -2.30 -13.40 -8.24
C THR A 160 -3.13 -13.63 -9.51
N GLU A 161 -4.34 -14.15 -9.37
CA GLU A 161 -5.30 -14.33 -10.47
C GLU A 161 -5.70 -12.98 -11.07
N PHE A 162 -6.11 -12.02 -10.22
CA PHE A 162 -6.39 -10.64 -10.63
C PHE A 162 -5.22 -10.04 -11.43
N LYS A 163 -3.99 -10.16 -10.92
CA LYS A 163 -2.78 -9.70 -11.63
C LYS A 163 -2.64 -10.34 -13.00
N ASN A 164 -2.87 -11.64 -13.09
CA ASN A 164 -2.68 -12.38 -14.33
C ASN A 164 -3.74 -12.00 -15.38
N GLU A 165 -4.97 -11.75 -14.95
CA GLU A 165 -6.11 -11.47 -15.82
C GLU A 165 -6.26 -10.00 -16.18
N GLN A 166 -6.06 -9.10 -15.22
CA GLN A 166 -6.44 -7.69 -15.33
C GLN A 166 -5.25 -6.75 -15.61
N ILE A 167 -4.04 -7.12 -15.17
CA ILE A 167 -2.84 -6.30 -15.43
C ILE A 167 -2.25 -6.67 -16.80
N LEU A 168 -2.07 -5.68 -17.67
CA LEU A 168 -1.50 -5.87 -19.00
C LEU A 168 0.03 -5.90 -18.91
N THR A 169 0.64 -6.99 -19.36
CA THR A 169 2.10 -7.05 -19.53
C THR A 169 2.56 -5.95 -20.48
N GLY A 170 3.52 -5.13 -20.06
CA GLY A 170 3.98 -3.98 -20.82
C GLY A 170 3.07 -2.75 -20.76
N GLY A 171 1.88 -2.84 -20.16
CA GLY A 171 1.00 -1.70 -19.89
C GLY A 171 0.35 -1.09 -21.12
N ASN A 172 -0.17 0.13 -20.95
CA ASN A 172 -0.68 1.00 -22.01
C ASN A 172 -0.32 2.47 -21.70
N GLU A 173 -0.80 3.41 -22.51
CA GLU A 173 -0.53 4.84 -22.32
C GLU A 173 -0.97 5.35 -20.95
N ASP A 174 -2.14 4.93 -20.46
CA ASP A 174 -2.68 5.36 -19.16
C ASP A 174 -1.78 4.88 -18.02
N THR A 175 -1.38 3.60 -18.02
CA THR A 175 -0.55 3.03 -16.96
C THR A 175 0.88 3.55 -17.00
N HIS A 176 1.44 3.85 -18.19
CA HIS A 176 2.78 4.45 -18.33
C HIS A 176 2.82 5.91 -17.86
N ALA A 177 1.78 6.68 -18.16
CA ALA A 177 1.66 8.06 -17.69
C ALA A 177 1.66 8.11 -16.15
N LEU A 178 0.82 7.29 -15.52
CA LEU A 178 0.76 7.21 -14.05
C LEU A 178 2.01 6.58 -13.44
N GLY A 179 2.64 5.61 -14.12
CA GLY A 179 3.94 5.08 -13.72
C GLY A 179 5.02 6.15 -13.67
N THR A 180 5.10 7.00 -14.69
CA THR A 180 6.03 8.13 -14.74
C THR A 180 5.82 9.08 -13.55
N ILE A 181 4.55 9.39 -13.22
CA ILE A 181 4.20 10.23 -12.07
C ILE A 181 4.63 9.56 -10.76
N LEU A 182 4.29 8.28 -10.56
CA LEU A 182 4.63 7.54 -9.35
C LEU A 182 6.14 7.50 -9.12
N PHE A 183 6.93 7.14 -10.13
CA PHE A 183 8.39 7.07 -9.96
C PHE A 183 9.01 8.45 -9.78
N GLY A 184 8.45 9.50 -10.39
CA GLY A 184 8.84 10.88 -10.10
C GLY A 184 8.62 11.25 -8.64
N LEU A 185 7.45 10.92 -8.08
CA LEU A 185 7.13 11.15 -6.66
C LEU A 185 8.04 10.36 -5.72
N LEU A 186 8.37 9.11 -6.06
CA LEU A 186 9.26 8.26 -5.27
C LEU A 186 10.75 8.68 -5.32
N GLN A 187 11.11 9.57 -6.23
CA GLN A 187 12.44 10.19 -6.33
C GLN A 187 12.46 11.60 -5.73
N ASP A 188 11.30 12.17 -5.42
CA ASP A 188 11.17 13.55 -4.96
C ASP A 188 11.52 13.68 -3.48
N LYS A 189 12.62 14.38 -3.18
CA LYS A 189 13.13 14.52 -1.81
C LYS A 189 12.14 15.18 -0.85
N ASP A 190 11.34 16.14 -1.32
CA ASP A 190 10.38 16.83 -0.46
C ASP A 190 9.26 15.88 -0.06
N ILE A 191 8.84 15.01 -0.99
CA ILE A 191 7.93 13.90 -0.68
C ILE A 191 8.61 12.99 0.32
N LEU A 192 9.80 12.45 0.04
CA LEU A 192 10.48 11.48 0.92
C LEU A 192 10.76 11.98 2.34
N GLN A 193 10.90 13.30 2.51
CA GLN A 193 11.10 13.95 3.80
C GLN A 193 9.79 14.32 4.52
N SER A 194 8.65 14.09 3.89
CA SER A 194 7.35 14.36 4.50
C SER A 194 7.17 13.47 5.74
N PRO A 195 6.84 14.06 6.92
CA PRO A 195 6.56 13.27 8.12
C PRO A 195 5.32 12.38 7.94
N ASP A 196 4.44 12.71 7.00
CA ASP A 196 3.16 12.04 6.74
C ASP A 196 3.30 10.69 6.04
N LEU A 197 4.50 10.36 5.56
CA LEU A 197 4.78 9.11 4.86
C LEU A 197 5.01 7.93 5.80
N HIS A 198 5.28 8.19 7.09
CA HIS A 198 5.62 7.17 8.08
C HIS A 198 6.71 6.19 7.60
N VAL A 199 7.57 6.65 6.68
CA VAL A 199 8.67 5.87 6.10
C VAL A 199 9.69 5.54 7.20
N PRO A 200 10.24 4.32 7.26
CA PRO A 200 11.33 3.99 8.18
C PRO A 200 12.51 4.95 8.00
N GLU A 201 13.11 5.42 9.09
CA GLU A 201 14.15 6.46 9.02
C GLU A 201 15.32 6.06 8.11
N TRP A 202 15.71 4.78 8.12
CA TRP A 202 16.76 4.25 7.25
C TRP A 202 16.45 4.37 5.75
N VAL A 203 15.17 4.38 5.37
CA VAL A 203 14.72 4.56 3.99
C VAL A 203 14.78 6.04 3.58
N ARG A 204 14.55 6.97 4.52
CA ARG A 204 14.58 8.43 4.27
C ARG A 204 16.00 8.94 4.04
N GLN A 205 16.97 8.43 4.80
CA GLN A 205 18.31 9.04 4.89
C GLN A 205 19.18 8.82 3.64
N ASP A 206 18.99 7.71 2.91
CA ASP A 206 19.97 7.30 1.89
C ASP A 206 19.48 7.41 0.43
N GLY A 207 18.29 8.00 0.21
CA GLY A 207 17.69 8.09 -1.13
C GLY A 207 17.43 6.73 -1.79
N GLN A 208 17.41 5.66 -1.00
CA GLN A 208 17.27 4.28 -1.47
C GLN A 208 15.81 3.84 -1.62
N LEU A 209 14.84 4.74 -1.42
CA LEU A 209 13.44 4.34 -1.49
C LEU A 209 13.04 3.85 -2.89
N ALA A 210 13.33 4.60 -3.94
CA ALA A 210 12.98 4.18 -5.29
C ALA A 210 13.63 2.83 -5.67
N PRO A 211 14.94 2.59 -5.45
CA PRO A 211 15.54 1.27 -5.62
C PRO A 211 14.88 0.17 -4.79
N ALA A 212 14.53 0.44 -3.53
CA ALA A 212 13.86 -0.52 -2.66
C ALA A 212 12.49 -0.92 -3.19
N ILE A 213 11.70 0.07 -3.64
CA ILE A 213 10.38 -0.17 -4.23
C ILE A 213 10.50 -0.95 -5.53
N LEU A 214 11.43 -0.56 -6.42
CA LEU A 214 11.69 -1.28 -7.67
C LEU A 214 12.16 -2.71 -7.43
N ALA A 215 12.97 -2.96 -6.41
CA ALA A 215 13.45 -4.30 -6.09
C ALA A 215 12.36 -5.21 -5.52
N ALA A 216 11.33 -4.61 -4.89
CA ALA A 216 10.38 -5.35 -4.09
C ALA A 216 8.98 -5.45 -4.71
N MET A 217 8.60 -4.54 -5.61
CA MET A 217 7.37 -4.59 -6.39
C MET A 217 7.39 -5.76 -7.38
N ASP A 218 6.23 -6.29 -7.75
CA ASP A 218 6.10 -7.36 -8.73
C ASP A 218 6.51 -6.92 -10.15
N ASP A 219 7.28 -7.75 -10.86
CA ASP A 219 7.80 -7.45 -12.20
C ASP A 219 6.69 -7.14 -13.22
N LYS A 220 5.52 -7.81 -13.14
CA LYS A 220 4.41 -7.55 -14.06
C LYS A 220 3.78 -6.18 -13.77
N VAL A 221 3.67 -5.81 -12.50
CA VAL A 221 3.21 -4.48 -12.07
C VAL A 221 4.19 -3.41 -12.56
N LEU A 222 5.49 -3.61 -12.34
CA LEU A 222 6.53 -2.69 -12.82
C LEU A 222 6.53 -2.55 -14.34
N SER A 223 6.42 -3.66 -15.05
CA SER A 223 6.33 -3.68 -16.52
C SER A 223 5.09 -2.93 -17.02
N ALA A 224 3.95 -3.09 -16.36
CA ALA A 224 2.72 -2.37 -16.70
C ALA A 224 2.85 -0.85 -16.49
N LEU A 225 3.64 -0.42 -15.50
CA LEU A 225 3.93 1.00 -15.24
C LEU A 225 5.01 1.60 -16.16
N GLY A 226 5.61 0.81 -17.05
CA GLY A 226 6.74 1.25 -17.87
C GLY A 226 8.04 1.44 -17.06
N ALA A 227 8.12 0.84 -15.86
CA ALA A 227 9.30 0.90 -15.03
C ALA A 227 10.42 -0.02 -15.56
N PRO A 228 11.70 0.31 -15.34
CA PRO A 228 12.78 -0.63 -15.60
C PRO A 228 12.67 -1.82 -14.65
N ILE A 229 12.80 -3.03 -15.20
CA ILE A 229 12.94 -4.24 -14.37
C ILE A 229 14.38 -4.33 -13.89
N MET A 230 14.56 -4.38 -12.58
CA MET A 230 15.87 -4.46 -11.95
C MET A 230 16.48 -5.86 -12.20
N PRO A 231 17.75 -5.96 -12.64
CA PRO A 231 18.41 -7.26 -12.75
C PRO A 231 18.43 -8.00 -11.41
N THR A 232 18.29 -9.33 -11.43
CA THR A 232 18.22 -10.15 -10.20
C THR A 232 19.39 -9.92 -9.24
N SER A 233 20.60 -9.70 -9.76
CA SER A 233 21.77 -9.38 -8.93
C SER A 233 21.60 -8.06 -8.15
N GLN A 234 21.08 -7.02 -8.81
CA GLN A 234 20.81 -5.73 -8.17
C GLN A 234 19.67 -5.85 -7.16
N VAL A 235 18.62 -6.62 -7.45
CA VAL A 235 17.56 -6.93 -6.48
C VAL A 235 18.18 -7.53 -5.22
N VAL A 236 18.98 -8.59 -5.37
CA VAL A 236 19.63 -9.26 -4.22
C VAL A 236 20.49 -8.30 -3.39
N ASP A 237 21.20 -7.37 -4.02
CA ASP A 237 22.03 -6.41 -3.31
C ASP A 237 21.20 -5.36 -2.56
N VAL A 238 20.13 -4.84 -3.17
CA VAL A 238 19.18 -3.93 -2.51
C VAL A 238 18.53 -4.64 -1.33
N GLU A 239 18.08 -5.87 -1.50
CA GLU A 239 17.45 -6.65 -0.43
C GLU A 239 18.40 -6.95 0.73
N ARG A 240 19.66 -7.26 0.43
CA ARG A 240 20.69 -7.45 1.47
C ARG A 240 20.91 -6.15 2.24
N GLY A 241 20.95 -5.02 1.56
CA GLY A 241 21.09 -3.70 2.16
C GLY A 241 19.91 -3.33 3.07
N MET A 242 18.68 -3.63 2.64
CA MET A 242 17.48 -3.39 3.47
C MET A 242 17.50 -4.23 4.74
N ARG A 243 17.85 -5.52 4.63
CA ARG A 243 17.88 -6.44 5.78
C ARG A 243 18.97 -6.09 6.80
N SER A 244 20.19 -5.79 6.34
CA SER A 244 21.31 -5.50 7.25
C SER A 244 21.08 -4.26 8.11
N ARG A 245 20.41 -3.24 7.56
CA ARG A 245 20.05 -2.00 8.26
C ARG A 245 18.95 -2.22 9.29
N SER A 246 17.97 -3.06 8.94
CA SER A 246 16.92 -3.51 9.83
C SER A 246 17.49 -4.19 11.09
N SER A 247 18.48 -5.07 10.93
CA SER A 247 19.13 -5.75 12.06
C SER A 247 20.07 -4.85 12.88
N ALA A 248 20.68 -3.83 12.26
CA ALA A 248 21.59 -2.92 12.98
C ALA A 248 20.85 -2.03 13.99
N LEU A 249 19.61 -1.64 13.68
CA LEU A 249 18.77 -0.82 14.57
C LEU A 249 18.37 -1.56 15.87
N GLU A 250 18.33 -2.90 15.88
CA GLU A 250 18.10 -3.70 17.10
C GLU A 250 19.32 -3.71 18.03
N VAL A 251 20.53 -3.47 17.52
CA VAL A 251 21.78 -3.52 18.32
C VAL A 251 22.06 -2.18 19.00
N GLU A 252 21.64 -1.06 18.41
CA GLU A 252 21.82 0.29 18.98
C GLU A 252 20.75 0.67 20.02
N THR A 253 19.71 -0.14 20.21
CA THR A 253 18.61 0.12 21.14
C THR A 253 18.66 -0.71 22.44
N VAL A 254 19.79 -1.35 22.74
CA VAL A 254 20.05 -2.09 23.99
C VAL A 254 21.03 -1.35 24.91
#